data_AF-A0A2E9NTK4-F1
#
_entry.id   AF-A0A2E9NTK4-F1
#
_cell.length_a   1.000
_cell.length_b   1.000
_cell.length_c   1.000
_cell.angle_alpha   90.00
_cell.angle_beta   90.00
_cell.angle_gamma   90.00
#
_symmetry.space_group_name_H-M   'P 1'
#
loop_
_entity.id
_entity.type
_entity.pdbx_description
1 polymer ?
#
loop_
_entity_poly.entity_id
_entity_poly.type
_entity_poly.pdbx_seq_one_letter_code
_entity_poly.pdbx_strand_id
1 'polypeptide(L)'
;MYVKLIEDIQASMKKAFDIESYETAMKPVSDLFEVNKVAVETLTEQQTGLFKDLILGAMKQSKALTAEKDLVAVVESQKAYLQSLQGQFIDSAKASQETLVKSRDEASIIVKGVIETATKH
;
A
#
# COMPACT_ATOMS: atom_id res chain seq x y z
N MET A 1 36.37 -28.23 -32.22
CA MET A 1 36.47 -27.91 -30.77
C MET A 1 36.54 -26.40 -30.54
N TYR A 2 37.46 -25.68 -31.19
CA TYR A 2 37.55 -24.20 -31.07
C TYR A 2 36.37 -23.41 -31.67
N VAL A 3 35.78 -23.86 -32.78
CA VAL A 3 34.61 -23.20 -33.39
C VAL A 3 33.41 -23.19 -32.43
N LYS A 4 33.13 -24.33 -31.80
CA LYS A 4 32.06 -24.48 -30.81
C LYS A 4 32.29 -23.59 -29.58
N LEU A 5 33.54 -23.49 -29.11
CA LEU A 5 33.91 -22.58 -28.02
C LEU A 5 33.67 -21.10 -28.38
N ILE A 6 33.98 -20.71 -29.62
CA ILE A 6 33.75 -19.34 -30.11
C ILE A 6 32.26 -19.03 -30.25
N GLU A 7 31.46 -19.97 -30.75
CA GLU A 7 30.00 -19.85 -30.83
C GLU A 7 29.36 -19.76 -29.44
N ASP A 8 29.80 -20.59 -28.49
CA ASP A 8 29.31 -20.57 -27.11
C ASP A 8 29.66 -19.23 -26.41
N ILE A 9 30.86 -18.69 -26.64
CA ILE A 9 31.28 -17.36 -26.14
C ILE A 9 30.44 -16.25 -26.78
N GLN A 10 30.16 -16.29 -28.08
CA GLN A 10 29.32 -15.31 -28.75
C GLN A 10 27.86 -15.36 -28.27
N ALA A 11 27.30 -16.55 -28.10
CA ALA A 11 25.96 -16.74 -27.57
C ALA A 11 25.85 -16.24 -26.12
N SER A 12 26.86 -16.53 -25.30
CA SER A 12 26.92 -16.07 -23.90
C SER A 12 27.07 -14.55 -23.81
N MET A 13 27.90 -13.94 -24.66
CA MET A 13 27.99 -12.48 -24.77
C MET A 13 26.67 -11.88 -25.22
N LYS A 14 26.03 -12.44 -26.24
CA LYS A 14 24.75 -11.94 -26.75
C LYS A 14 23.68 -11.97 -25.66
N LYS A 15 23.61 -13.05 -24.88
CA LYS A 15 22.69 -13.21 -23.75
C LYS A 15 23.02 -12.26 -22.58
N ALA A 16 24.29 -11.96 -22.33
CA ALA A 16 24.73 -11.00 -21.31
C ALA A 16 24.45 -9.54 -21.67
N PHE A 17 24.35 -9.22 -22.97
CA PHE A 17 24.00 -7.89 -23.50
C PHE A 17 22.55 -7.82 -24.03
N ASP A 18 21.75 -8.86 -23.82
CA ASP A 18 20.36 -8.91 -24.26
C ASP A 18 19.51 -8.10 -23.27
N ILE A 19 19.39 -6.80 -23.54
CA ILE A 19 18.66 -5.82 -22.71
C ILE A 19 17.22 -6.29 -22.44
N GLU A 20 16.59 -6.96 -23.40
CA GLU A 20 15.23 -7.50 -23.27
C GLU A 20 15.14 -8.62 -22.23
N SER A 21 16.18 -9.45 -22.12
CA SER A 21 16.30 -10.49 -21.09
C SER A 21 16.54 -9.91 -19.69
N TYR A 22 17.29 -8.81 -19.61
CA TYR A 22 17.55 -8.10 -18.36
C TYR A 22 16.31 -7.35 -17.87
N GLU A 23 15.60 -6.65 -18.77
CA GLU A 23 14.32 -6.00 -18.46
C GLU A 23 13.28 -7.01 -17.99
N THR A 24 13.18 -8.16 -18.65
CA THR A 24 12.28 -9.24 -18.24
C THR A 24 12.66 -9.83 -16.88
N ALA A 25 13.96 -9.98 -16.60
CA ALA A 25 14.45 -10.49 -15.32
C ALA A 25 14.24 -9.50 -14.15
N MET A 26 14.30 -8.19 -14.42
CA MET A 26 14.13 -7.15 -13.40
C MET A 26 12.66 -6.75 -13.20
N LYS A 27 11.78 -7.07 -14.15
CA LYS A 27 10.35 -6.75 -14.09
C LYS A 27 9.66 -7.15 -12.78
N PRO A 28 9.84 -8.37 -12.23
CA PRO A 28 9.21 -8.74 -10.95
C PRO A 28 9.63 -7.84 -9.79
N VAL A 29 10.88 -7.36 -9.79
CA VAL A 29 11.38 -6.43 -8.76
C VAL A 29 10.74 -5.05 -8.93
N SER A 30 10.61 -4.58 -10.17
CA SER A 30 9.92 -3.33 -10.49
C SER A 30 8.44 -3.39 -10.11
N ASP A 31 7.76 -4.50 -10.41
CA ASP A 31 6.34 -4.70 -10.10
C ASP A 31 6.12 -4.75 -8.58
N LEU A 32 7.00 -5.43 -7.82
CA LEU A 32 6.96 -5.42 -6.35
C LEU A 32 7.21 -4.02 -5.76
N PHE A 33 8.11 -3.25 -6.36
CA PHE A 33 8.33 -1.86 -5.96
C PHE A 33 7.07 -1.02 -6.15
N GLU A 34 6.41 -1.15 -7.29
CA GLU A 34 5.18 -0.39 -7.57
C GLU A 34 4.04 -0.80 -6.61
N VAL A 35 3.88 -2.09 -6.32
CA VAL A 35 2.89 -2.58 -5.32
C VAL A 35 3.14 -1.95 -3.95
N ASN A 36 4.39 -1.88 -3.51
CA ASN A 36 4.74 -1.26 -2.22
C ASN A 36 4.54 0.26 -2.25
N LYS A 37 4.90 0.93 -3.35
CA LYS A 37 4.71 2.36 -3.53
C LYS A 37 3.24 2.73 -3.44
N VAL A 38 2.37 2.05 -4.20
CA VAL A 38 0.92 2.28 -4.17
C VAL A 38 0.35 2.05 -2.77
N ALA A 39 0.82 1.01 -2.05
CA ALA A 39 0.39 0.76 -0.69
C ALA A 39 0.77 1.90 0.26
N VAL A 40 2.01 2.41 0.17
CA VAL A 40 2.49 3.53 0.99
C VAL A 40 1.74 4.83 0.66
N GLU A 41 1.52 5.12 -0.62
CA GLU A 41 0.73 6.28 -1.06
C GLU A 41 -0.69 6.21 -0.48
N THR A 42 -1.35 5.06 -0.62
CA THR A 42 -2.70 4.84 -0.08
C THR A 42 -2.74 4.99 1.45
N LEU A 43 -1.78 4.40 2.17
CA LEU A 43 -1.69 4.54 3.64
C LEU A 43 -1.47 6.00 4.06
N THR A 44 -0.66 6.74 3.31
CA THR A 44 -0.38 8.17 3.55
C THR A 44 -1.63 9.01 3.35
N GLU A 45 -2.41 8.73 2.29
CA GLU A 45 -3.70 9.37 2.06
C GLU A 45 -4.70 9.06 3.17
N GLN A 46 -4.80 7.79 3.58
CA GLN A 46 -5.66 7.36 4.70
C GLN A 46 -5.31 8.08 6.01
N GLN A 47 -4.02 8.20 6.33
CA GLN A 47 -3.56 8.90 7.53
C GLN A 47 -3.82 10.41 7.47
N THR A 48 -3.62 11.02 6.30
CA THR A 48 -3.92 12.44 6.07
C THR A 48 -5.41 12.71 6.21
N GLY A 49 -6.26 11.83 5.65
CA GLY A 49 -7.71 11.88 5.79
C GLY A 49 -8.15 11.79 7.26
N LEU A 50 -7.67 10.79 7.99
CA LEU A 50 -7.97 10.63 9.42
C LEU A 50 -7.58 11.88 10.21
N PHE A 51 -6.37 12.42 10.00
CA PHE A 51 -5.92 13.61 10.71
C PHE A 51 -6.82 14.83 10.45
N LYS A 52 -7.21 15.03 9.19
CA LYS A 52 -8.13 16.10 8.81
C LYS A 52 -9.49 15.93 9.50
N ASP A 53 -10.03 14.72 9.50
CA ASP A 53 -11.32 14.43 10.13
C ASP A 53 -11.28 14.63 11.65
N LEU A 54 -10.19 14.25 12.31
CA LEU A 54 -9.96 14.50 13.73
C LEU A 54 -9.96 16.00 14.05
N ILE A 55 -9.24 16.82 13.26
CA ILE A 55 -9.20 18.28 13.47
C ILE A 55 -10.57 18.91 13.23
N LEU A 56 -11.24 18.56 12.13
CA LEU A 56 -12.57 19.07 11.82
C LEU A 56 -13.60 18.67 12.88
N GLY A 57 -13.54 17.42 13.34
CA GLY A 57 -14.35 16.90 14.44
C GLY A 57 -14.13 17.68 15.73
N ALA A 58 -12.87 17.90 16.13
CA ALA A 58 -12.53 18.65 17.33
C ALA A 58 -13.02 20.12 17.26
N MET A 59 -12.84 20.79 16.12
CA MET A 59 -13.36 22.15 15.92
C MET A 59 -14.88 22.19 16.00
N LYS A 60 -15.57 21.24 15.37
CA LYS A 60 -17.03 21.14 15.43
C LYS A 60 -17.51 20.91 16.86
N GLN A 61 -16.86 20.03 17.61
CA GLN A 61 -17.19 19.75 19.00
C GLN A 61 -16.95 20.97 19.88
N SER A 62 -15.81 21.66 19.73
CA SER A 62 -15.51 22.90 20.44
C SER A 62 -16.58 23.97 20.21
N LYS A 63 -17.02 24.15 18.97
CA LYS A 63 -18.10 25.08 18.63
C LYS A 63 -19.44 24.68 19.26
N ALA A 64 -19.76 23.38 19.28
CA ALA A 64 -20.98 22.88 19.91
C ALA A 64 -20.96 23.12 21.43
N LEU A 65 -19.86 22.79 22.10
CA LEU A 65 -19.71 22.94 23.55
C LEU A 65 -19.72 24.40 24.02
N THR A 66 -19.22 25.34 23.21
CA THR A 66 -19.19 26.77 23.56
C THR A 66 -20.53 27.48 23.33
N ALA A 67 -21.39 26.93 22.48
CA ALA A 67 -22.70 27.50 22.18
C ALA A 67 -23.82 26.95 23.08
N GLU A 68 -23.64 25.73 23.62
CA GLU A 68 -24.66 25.04 24.40
C GLU A 68 -24.65 25.46 25.88
N LYS A 69 -25.83 25.75 26.43
CA LYS A 69 -26.01 26.13 27.85
C LYS A 69 -26.61 25.01 28.67
N ASP A 70 -27.25 24.03 28.03
CA ASP A 70 -27.78 22.85 28.69
C ASP A 70 -26.67 21.83 28.94
N LEU A 71 -26.37 21.59 30.22
CA LEU A 71 -25.35 20.63 30.65
C LEU A 71 -25.67 19.20 30.25
N VAL A 72 -26.95 18.81 30.17
CA VAL A 72 -27.35 17.46 29.74
C VAL A 72 -27.04 17.30 28.25
N ALA A 73 -27.42 18.29 27.43
CA ALA A 73 -27.11 18.31 26.01
C ALA A 73 -25.60 18.33 25.72
N VAL A 74 -24.81 19.04 26.55
CA VAL A 74 -23.34 19.02 26.49
C VAL A 74 -22.78 17.61 26.68
N VAL A 75 -23.27 16.87 27.69
CA VAL A 75 -22.81 15.51 27.98
C VAL A 75 -23.18 14.55 26.86
N GLU A 76 -24.41 14.62 26.34
CA GLU A 76 -24.84 13.80 25.21
C GLU A 76 -24.03 14.08 23.94
N SER A 77 -23.77 15.35 23.66
CA SER A 77 -22.92 15.80 22.55
C SER A 77 -21.50 15.25 22.69
N GLN A 78 -20.89 15.34 23.87
CA GLN A 78 -19.55 14.82 24.12
C GLN A 78 -19.50 13.29 23.99
N LYS A 79 -20.54 12.58 24.45
CA LYS A 79 -20.67 11.13 24.27
C LYS A 79 -20.75 10.75 22.79
N ALA A 80 -21.59 11.44 22.01
CA ALA A 80 -21.74 11.20 20.58
C ALA A 80 -20.42 11.45 19.82
N TYR A 81 -19.70 12.51 20.19
CA TYR A 81 -18.38 12.80 19.64
C TYR A 81 -17.37 11.67 19.93
N LEU A 82 -17.30 11.18 21.17
CA LEU A 82 -16.42 10.06 21.53
C LEU A 82 -16.77 8.77 20.79
N GLN A 83 -18.07 8.47 20.62
CA GLN A 83 -18.52 7.32 19.82
C GLN A 83 -18.14 7.47 18.35
N SER A 84 -18.26 8.68 17.79
CA SER A 84 -17.81 8.97 16.43
C SER A 84 -16.31 8.79 16.27
N LEU A 85 -15.49 9.27 17.22
CA LEU A 85 -14.05 9.06 17.21
C LEU A 85 -13.69 7.57 17.24
N GLN A 86 -14.35 6.80 18.12
CA GLN A 86 -14.15 5.35 18.19
C GLN A 86 -14.44 4.69 16.84
N GLY A 87 -15.55 5.05 16.19
CA GLY A 87 -15.89 4.56 14.85
C GLY A 87 -14.81 4.90 13.82
N GLN A 88 -14.37 6.15 13.76
CA GLN A 88 -13.32 6.61 12.84
C GLN A 88 -12.01 5.84 13.01
N PHE A 89 -11.58 5.55 14.23
CA PHE A 89 -10.38 4.74 14.47
C PHE A 89 -10.54 3.30 13.99
N ILE A 90 -11.70 2.68 14.23
CA ILE A 90 -11.98 1.32 13.76
C ILE A 90 -11.98 1.27 12.23
N ASP A 91 -12.65 2.22 11.59
CA ASP A 91 -12.75 2.27 10.13
C ASP A 91 -11.39 2.55 9.49
N SER A 92 -10.58 3.44 10.07
CA SER A 92 -9.19 3.68 9.63
C SER A 92 -8.31 2.46 9.79
N ALA A 93 -8.46 1.71 10.89
CA ALA A 93 -7.72 0.46 11.09
C ALA A 93 -8.10 -0.61 10.05
N LYS A 94 -9.40 -0.76 9.76
CA LYS A 94 -9.89 -1.66 8.71
C LYS A 94 -9.35 -1.26 7.34
N ALA A 95 -9.45 0.02 6.98
CA ALA A 95 -8.96 0.53 5.70
C ALA A 95 -7.44 0.30 5.53
N SER A 96 -6.65 0.53 6.58
CA SER A 96 -5.22 0.22 6.58
C SER A 96 -4.94 -1.27 6.40
N GLN A 97 -5.70 -2.13 7.10
CA GLN A 97 -5.58 -3.58 6.98
C GLN A 97 -5.90 -4.06 5.56
N GLU A 98 -6.98 -3.54 4.95
CA GLU A 98 -7.36 -3.85 3.58
C GLU A 98 -6.27 -3.48 2.58
N THR A 99 -5.66 -2.29 2.71
CA THR A 99 -4.53 -1.85 1.89
C THR A 99 -3.34 -2.83 1.99
N LEU A 100 -2.97 -3.21 3.22
CA LEU A 100 -1.84 -4.13 3.45
C LEU A 100 -2.13 -5.54 2.94
N VAL A 101 -3.35 -6.05 3.13
CA VAL A 101 -3.78 -7.36 2.63
C VAL A 101 -3.74 -7.38 1.10
N LYS A 102 -4.27 -6.34 0.46
CA LYS A 102 -4.26 -6.20 -1.00
C LYS A 102 -2.82 -6.19 -1.55
N SER A 103 -1.95 -5.35 -0.96
CA SER A 103 -0.54 -5.27 -1.34
C SER A 103 0.18 -6.62 -1.19
N ARG A 104 -0.05 -7.33 -0.08
CA ARG A 104 0.47 -8.68 0.14
C ARG A 104 -0.02 -9.67 -0.92
N ASP A 105 -1.30 -9.65 -1.26
CA ASP A 105 -1.89 -10.58 -2.21
C ASP A 105 -1.35 -10.35 -3.62
N GLU A 106 -1.23 -9.09 -4.04
CA GLU A 106 -0.61 -8.69 -5.31
C GLU A 106 0.87 -9.11 -5.37
N ALA A 107 1.64 -8.83 -4.32
CA ALA A 107 3.04 -9.26 -4.24
C ALA A 107 3.19 -10.80 -4.28
N SER A 108 2.27 -11.53 -3.64
CA SER A 108 2.26 -12.99 -3.65
C SER A 108 2.00 -13.57 -5.04
N ILE A 109 1.16 -12.91 -5.85
CA ILE A 109 0.92 -13.28 -7.24
C ILE A 109 2.20 -13.11 -8.07
N ILE A 110 2.91 -11.98 -7.90
CA ILE A 110 4.18 -11.72 -8.61
C ILE A 110 5.21 -12.80 -8.29
N VAL A 111 5.41 -13.10 -6.99
CA VAL A 111 6.38 -14.12 -6.56
C VAL A 111 6.01 -15.52 -7.07
N LYS A 112 4.72 -15.90 -7.03
CA LYS A 112 4.26 -17.17 -7.61
C LYS A 112 4.55 -17.24 -9.11
N GLY A 113 4.31 -16.16 -9.85
CA GLY A 113 4.62 -16.08 -11.27
C GLY A 113 6.11 -16.30 -11.57
N VAL A 114 7.01 -15.76 -10.74
CA VAL A 114 8.46 -16.01 -10.85
C VAL A 114 8.79 -17.48 -10.62
N ILE A 115 8.24 -18.09 -9.56
CA ILE A 115 8.48 -19.51 -9.25
C ILE A 115 7.99 -20.42 -10.38
N GLU A 116 6.79 -20.18 -10.90
CA GLU A 116 6.21 -20.95 -12.00
C GLU A 116 7.02 -20.81 -13.30
N THR A 117 7.57 -19.63 -13.56
CA THR A 117 8.45 -19.41 -14.73
C THR A 117 9.78 -20.13 -14.55
N ALA A 118 10.36 -20.10 -13.35
CA ALA A 118 11.62 -20.76 -13.04
C ALA A 118 11.53 -22.29 -13.01
N THR A 119 10.35 -22.87 -12.75
CA THR A 119 10.13 -24.33 -12.72
C THR A 119 9.63 -24.92 -14.04
N LYS A 120 9.29 -24.09 -15.03
CA LYS A 120 8.94 -24.52 -16.41
C LYS A 120 10.15 -24.61 -17.35
N HIS A 121 11.34 -24.24 -16.87
CA HIS A 121 12.64 -24.39 -17.53
C HIS A 121 13.51 -25.39 -16.76
#